data_AF-A0A965QME6-F1
#
_entry.id   AF-A0A965QME6-F1
#
_cell.length_a   1.000
_cell.length_b   1.000
_cell.length_c   1.000
_cell.angle_alpha   90.00
_cell.angle_beta   90.00
_cell.angle_gamma   90.00
#
_symmetry.space_group_name_H-M   'P 1'
#
loop_
_entity.id
_entity.type
_entity.pdbx_description
1 polymer ?
#
loop_
_entity_poly.entity_id
_entity_poly.type
_entity_poly.pdbx_seq_one_letter_code
_entity_poly.pdbx_strand_id
1 'polypeptide(L)' 'VNVVDTTGAGDLFAGGFLLGLVRGRSLKTCGELGTLLASDTVTHMGVRLTQGIEVTARQLLS' A
#
# COMPACT_ATOMS: atom_id res chain seq x y z
N VAL A 1 -6.59 -6.27 -9.77
CA VAL A 1 -5.29 -6.97 -9.73
C VAL A 1 -5.52 -8.47 -9.89
N ASN A 2 -4.56 -9.21 -10.45
CA ASN A 2 -4.61 -10.68 -10.49
C ASN A 2 -3.98 -11.23 -9.20
N VAL A 3 -4.74 -11.95 -8.37
CA VAL A 3 -4.30 -12.37 -7.04
C VAL A 3 -3.49 -13.66 -7.13
N VAL A 4 -2.30 -13.66 -6.53
CA VAL A 4 -1.35 -14.78 -6.48
C VAL A 4 -1.18 -15.31 -5.06
N ASP A 5 -0.98 -14.42 -4.09
CA ASP A 5 -0.77 -14.77 -2.67
C ASP A 5 -1.27 -13.62 -1.79
N THR A 6 -2.04 -13.89 -0.74
CA THR A 6 -2.59 -12.85 0.15
C THR A 6 -1.75 -12.61 1.40
N THR A 7 -0.64 -13.32 1.55
CA THR A 7 0.26 -13.21 2.71
C THR A 7 0.75 -11.77 2.89
N GLY A 8 0.56 -11.21 4.09
CA GLY A 8 1.01 -9.87 4.45
C GLY A 8 0.20 -8.71 3.86
N ALA A 9 -0.88 -8.96 3.11
CA ALA A 9 -1.69 -7.88 2.53
C ALA A 9 -2.27 -6.92 3.60
N GLY A 10 -2.70 -7.46 4.74
CA GLY A 10 -3.19 -6.68 5.87
C GLY A 10 -2.10 -5.80 6.51
N ASP A 11 -0.89 -6.33 6.65
CA ASP A 11 0.26 -5.59 7.20
C ASP A 11 0.64 -4.43 6.28
N LEU A 12 0.63 -4.65 4.97
CA LEU A 12 0.93 -3.61 3.98
C LEU A 12 -0.18 -2.57 3.89
N PHE A 13 -1.44 -2.98 4.03
CA PHE A 13 -2.54 -2.03 4.18
C PHE A 13 -2.36 -1.15 5.41
N ALA A 14 -2.14 -1.76 6.58
CA ALA A 14 -1.94 -1.05 7.84
C ALA A 14 -0.72 -0.13 7.77
N GLY A 15 0.39 -0.60 7.20
CA GLY A 15 1.61 0.18 6.99
C GLY A 15 1.37 1.41 6.11
N GLY A 16 0.70 1.24 4.97
CA GLY A 16 0.35 2.35 4.08
C GLY A 16 -0.62 3.34 4.72
N PHE A 17 -1.62 2.84 5.44
CA PHE A 17 -2.58 3.66 6.17
C PHE A 17 -1.91 4.49 7.27
N LEU A 18 -1.08 3.85 8.09
CA LEU A 18 -0.33 4.52 9.16
C LEU A 18 0.66 5.53 8.60
N LEU A 19 1.31 5.24 7.47
CA LEU A 19 2.17 6.18 6.76
C LEU A 19 1.40 7.46 6.35
N GLY A 20 0.21 7.33 5.79
CA GLY A 20 -0.64 8.48 5.49
C GLY A 20 -1.04 9.25 6.77
N LEU A 21 -1.39 8.52 7.82
CA LEU A 21 -1.86 9.09 9.08
C LEU A 21 -0.78 9.92 9.78
N VAL A 22 0.44 9.39 9.92
CA VAL A 22 1.57 10.12 10.55
C VAL A 22 2.03 11.31 9.71
N ARG A 23 1.64 11.37 8.43
CA ARG A 23 1.88 12.49 7.52
C ARG A 23 0.73 13.50 7.50
N GLY A 24 -0.26 13.36 8.38
CA GLY A 24 -1.39 14.29 8.49
C GLY A 24 -2.34 14.26 7.30
N ARG A 25 -2.41 13.13 6.56
CA ARG A 25 -3.27 13.00 5.40
C ARG A 25 -4.71 12.64 5.80
N SER A 26 -5.64 12.88 4.88
CA SER A 26 -7.06 12.52 5.08
C SER A 26 -7.22 11.01 5.20
N LEU A 27 -8.26 10.54 5.92
CA LEU A 27 -8.55 9.11 6.04
C LEU A 27 -8.74 8.43 4.67
N LYS A 28 -9.29 9.16 3.69
CA LYS A 28 -9.39 8.69 2.30
C LYS A 28 -8.01 8.42 1.70
N THR A 29 -7.09 9.37 1.82
CA THR A 29 -5.70 9.23 1.35
C THR A 29 -4.97 8.10 2.09
N CYS A 30 -5.18 7.94 3.40
CA CYS A 30 -4.63 6.83 4.16
C CYS A 30 -5.14 5.48 3.63
N GLY A 31 -6.45 5.37 3.36
CA GLY A 31 -7.05 4.18 2.76
C GLY A 31 -6.53 3.90 1.35
N GLU A 32 -6.33 4.93 0.54
CA GLU A 32 -5.74 4.82 -0.80
C GLU A 32 -4.30 4.31 -0.74
N LEU A 33 -3.47 4.82 0.18
CA LEU A 33 -2.10 4.34 0.40
C LEU A 33 -2.07 2.88 0.85
N GLY A 34 -2.89 2.51 1.84
CA GLY A 34 -2.98 1.12 2.30
C GLY A 34 -3.44 0.19 1.17
N THR A 35 -4.46 0.59 0.41
CA THR A 35 -4.98 -0.18 -0.71
C THR A 35 -3.94 -0.34 -1.82
N LEU A 36 -3.19 0.72 -2.14
CA LEU A 36 -2.11 0.68 -3.13
C LEU A 36 -1.10 -0.41 -2.78
N LEU A 37 -0.53 -0.37 -1.57
CA LEU A 37 0.49 -1.32 -1.14
C LEU A 37 -0.04 -2.75 -1.01
N ALA A 38 -1.24 -2.93 -0.46
CA ALA A 38 -1.86 -4.25 -0.34
C ALA A 38 -2.18 -4.86 -1.71
N SER A 39 -2.74 -4.06 -2.62
CA SER A 39 -3.13 -4.52 -3.95
C SER A 39 -1.94 -4.94 -4.81
N ASP A 40 -0.78 -4.33 -4.60
CA ASP A 40 0.46 -4.71 -5.26
C ASP A 40 1.07 -5.98 -4.66
N THR A 41 1.10 -6.06 -3.33
CA THR A 41 1.62 -7.24 -2.61
C THR A 41 0.92 -8.51 -3.02
N VAL A 42 -0.41 -8.47 -3.21
CA VAL A 42 -1.18 -9.67 -3.54
C VAL A 42 -0.90 -10.25 -4.93
N THR A 43 -0.13 -9.55 -5.78
CA THR A 43 0.19 -9.97 -7.15
C THR A 43 1.48 -10.81 -7.26
N HIS A 44 2.16 -11.05 -6.13
CA HIS A 44 3.44 -11.77 -6.08
C HIS A 44 3.44 -12.78 -4.94
N MET A 45 4.27 -13.82 -5.06
CA MET A 45 4.49 -14.76 -3.95
C MET A 45 5.31 -14.11 -2.82
N GLY A 46 4.77 -14.17 -1.60
CA GLY A 46 5.34 -13.59 -0.39
C GLY A 46 5.21 -12.07 -0.29
N VAL A 47 5.75 -11.51 0.80
CA VAL A 47 5.62 -10.07 1.11
C VAL A 47 6.64 -9.26 0.32
N ARG A 48 6.25 -8.77 -0.86
CA ARG A 48 7.08 -7.92 -1.72
C ARG A 48 6.26 -6.83 -2.41
N LEU A 49 6.94 -5.72 -2.69
CA LEU A 49 6.40 -4.61 -3.46
C LEU A 49 7.10 -4.51 -4.82
N THR A 50 6.35 -4.17 -5.85
CA THR A 50 6.88 -3.92 -7.20
C THR A 50 7.72 -2.66 -7.20
N GLN A 51 8.82 -2.70 -7.95
CA GLN A 51 9.67 -1.53 -8.14
C GLN A 51 8.89 -0.37 -8.77
N GLY A 52 9.01 0.82 -8.21
CA GLY A 52 8.35 2.04 -8.70
C GLY A 52 7.04 2.38 -7.96
N ILE A 53 6.49 1.49 -7.14
CA ILE A 53 5.28 1.79 -6.36
C ILE A 53 5.49 2.96 -5.39
N GLU A 54 6.73 3.18 -4.95
CA GLU A 54 7.12 4.29 -4.10
C GLU A 54 6.88 5.65 -4.77
N VAL A 55 6.90 5.74 -6.10
CA VAL A 55 6.60 6.97 -6.85
C VAL A 55 5.12 7.31 -6.71
N THR A 56 4.24 6.34 -6.93
CA THR A 56 2.78 6.51 -6.78
C THR A 56 2.42 6.79 -5.32
N ALA A 57 3.03 6.09 -4.36
CA ALA A 57 2.83 6.35 -2.94
C ALA A 57 3.24 7.79 -2.56
N ARG A 58 4.34 8.32 -3.13
CA ARG A 58 4.76 9.71 -2.91
C ARG A 58 3.77 10.73 -3.48
N GLN A 59 3.13 10.45 -4.61
CA GLN A 59 2.08 11.31 -5.18
C GLN A 59 0.84 11.39 -4.28
N LEU A 60 0.47 10.29 -3.60
CA LEU A 60 -0.60 10.34 -2.60
C LEU A 60 -0.19 11.10 -1.34
N LEU A 61 1.11 11.22 -1.09
CA LEU A 61 1.70 11.90 0.04
C LEU A 61 2.17 13.34 -0.25
N SER A 62 1.95 13.88 -1.45
CA SER A 62 2.18 15.30 -1.75
C SER A 62 0.93 16.10 -1.40
#